data_AF-A0A954FGD1-F1
#
_entry.id   AF-A0A954FGD1-F1
#
_cell.length_a   1.000
_cell.length_b   1.000
_cell.length_c   1.000
_cell.angle_alpha   90.00
_cell.angle_beta   90.00
_cell.angle_gamma   90.00
#
_symmetry.space_group_name_H-M   'P 1'
#
loop_
_entity.id
_entity.type
_entity.pdbx_description
1 polymer ?
#
loop_
_entity_poly.entity_id
_entity_poly.type
_entity_poly.pdbx_seq_one_letter_code
_entity_poly.pdbx_strand_id
1 'polypeptide(L)'
;IVLITPRIVHPEQANAEGQAELYESAERLQNFKKSFLPINQVRIVQMHIKLAKKYLRIGNLPKAKEHIKVAVRLDKNNIEAIQLKKYIDDALINRNRQQIGLPPLTAPEMPVPAVEEVP
;
A
#
# COMPACT_ATOMS: atom_id res chain seq x y z
N ILE A 1 36.31 37.53 29.60
CA ILE A 1 37.28 36.50 29.15
C ILE A 1 36.60 35.15 29.36
N VAL A 2 36.28 34.42 28.29
CA VAL A 2 35.62 33.11 28.38
C VAL A 2 36.71 32.05 28.43
N LEU A 3 36.80 31.33 29.55
CA LEU A 3 37.73 30.20 29.72
C LEU A 3 37.08 28.97 29.09
N ILE A 4 37.51 28.60 27.88
CA ILE A 4 37.13 27.34 27.26
C ILE A 4 38.23 26.33 27.60
N THR A 5 37.92 25.37 28.47
CA THR A 5 38.85 24.27 28.78
C THR A 5 38.91 23.30 27.59
N PRO A 6 40.10 23.01 27.03
CA PRO A 6 40.21 22.03 25.95
C PRO A 6 39.90 20.64 26.48
N ARG A 7 38.91 19.97 25.87
CA ARG A 7 38.54 18.59 26.18
C ARG A 7 39.56 17.66 25.51
N ILE A 8 40.39 16.99 26.31
CA ILE A 8 41.36 15.99 25.80
C ILE A 8 40.57 14.72 25.47
N VAL A 9 40.37 14.47 24.17
CA VAL A 9 39.64 13.30 23.67
C VAL A 9 40.61 12.13 23.59
N HIS A 10 40.43 11.11 24.42
CA HIS A 10 41.21 9.87 24.34
C HIS A 10 40.67 9.03 23.17
N PRO A 11 41.50 8.68 22.17
CA PRO A 11 41.03 8.08 20.92
C PRO A 11 40.38 6.70 21.09
N GLU A 12 40.76 5.92 22.11
CA GLU A 12 40.11 4.65 22.42
C GLU A 12 38.67 4.82 22.93
N GLN A 13 38.42 5.80 23.80
CA GLN A 13 37.07 6.07 24.33
C GLN A 13 36.15 6.67 23.26
N ALA A 14 36.68 7.56 22.42
CA ALA A 14 35.92 8.12 21.31
C ALA A 14 35.53 7.05 20.26
N ASN A 15 36.40 6.06 20.03
CA ASN A 15 36.08 4.94 19.14
C ASN A 15 35.05 3.99 19.75
N ALA A 16 35.09 3.74 21.06
CA ALA A 16 34.10 2.92 21.76
C ALA A 16 32.72 3.58 21.80
N GLU A 17 32.67 4.88 22.08
CA GLU A 17 31.44 5.68 22.01
C GLU A 17 30.85 5.72 20.60
N GLY A 18 31.69 5.92 19.57
CA GLY A 18 31.26 5.89 18.17
C GLY A 18 30.72 4.52 17.72
N GLN A 19 31.29 3.41 18.21
CA GLN A 19 30.78 2.06 17.91
C GLN A 19 29.46 1.75 18.62
N ALA A 20 29.29 2.22 19.86
CA ALA A 20 28.03 2.07 20.60
C ALA A 20 26.88 2.86 19.94
N GLU A 21 27.15 4.08 19.47
CA GLU A 21 26.17 4.89 18.73
C GLU A 21 25.75 4.24 17.40
N LEU A 22 26.70 3.59 16.69
CA LEU A 22 26.41 2.83 15.47
C LEU A 22 25.53 1.61 15.73
N TYR A 23 25.75 0.91 16.85
CA TYR A 23 24.92 -0.24 17.24
C TYR A 23 23.50 0.18 17.62
N GLU A 24 23.35 1.21 18.45
CA GLU A 24 22.01 1.70 18.82
C GLU A 24 21.25 2.29 17.61
N SER A 25 21.95 2.95 16.69
CA SER A 25 21.31 3.47 15.48
C SER A 25 20.88 2.36 14.52
N ALA A 26 21.63 1.26 14.42
CA ALA A 26 21.24 0.08 13.67
C ALA A 26 20.01 -0.63 14.27
N GLU A 27 19.94 -0.75 15.61
CA GLU A 27 18.75 -1.26 16.30
C GLU A 27 17.54 -0.35 16.13
N ARG A 28 17.69 0.97 16.29
CA ARG A 28 16.62 1.94 16.04
C ARG A 28 16.10 1.81 14.61
N LEU A 29 16.97 1.66 13.62
CA LEU A 29 16.59 1.49 12.22
C LEU A 29 15.85 0.16 11.97
N GLN A 30 16.29 -0.93 12.60
CA GLN A 30 15.58 -2.22 12.52
C GLN A 30 14.20 -2.15 13.20
N ASN A 31 14.11 -1.51 14.37
CA ASN A 31 12.87 -1.38 15.10
C ASN A 31 11.89 -0.47 14.36
N PHE A 32 12.37 0.62 13.74
CA PHE A 32 11.60 1.42 12.79
C PHE A 32 11.08 0.58 11.62
N LYS A 33 11.91 -0.24 10.98
CA LYS A 33 11.43 -1.11 9.90
C LYS A 33 10.34 -2.06 10.40
N LYS A 34 10.52 -2.70 11.56
CA LYS A 34 9.55 -3.64 12.14
C LYS A 34 8.21 -2.97 12.50
N SER A 35 8.23 -1.81 13.13
CA SER A 35 7.00 -1.13 13.57
C SER A 35 6.16 -0.53 12.43
N PHE A 36 6.79 -0.14 11.31
CA PHE A 36 6.07 0.49 10.19
C PHE A 36 5.52 -0.50 9.16
N LEU A 37 6.01 -1.74 9.13
CA LEU A 37 5.62 -2.74 8.12
C LEU A 37 4.10 -3.06 8.13
N PRO A 38 3.46 -3.42 9.26
CA PRO A 38 2.06 -3.84 9.22
C PRO A 38 1.08 -2.67 9.06
N ILE A 39 1.33 -1.54 9.72
CA ILE A 39 0.47 -0.34 9.65
C ILE A 39 0.49 0.25 8.23
N ASN A 40 1.67 0.27 7.59
CA ASN A 40 1.78 0.79 6.23
C ASN A 40 1.12 -0.15 5.22
N GLN A 41 1.23 -1.47 5.40
CA GLN A 41 0.63 -2.46 4.50
C GLN A 41 -0.90 -2.31 4.41
N VAL A 42 -1.61 -2.19 5.53
CA VAL A 42 -3.07 -1.97 5.54
C VAL A 42 -3.43 -0.67 4.81
N ARG A 43 -2.70 0.41 5.08
CA ARG A 43 -2.95 1.72 4.45
C ARG A 43 -2.69 1.70 2.95
N ILE A 44 -1.64 1.02 2.51
CA ILE A 44 -1.31 0.83 1.09
C ILE A 44 -2.41 0.01 0.42
N VAL A 45 -2.87 -1.09 1.03
CA VAL A 45 -3.99 -1.90 0.52
C VAL A 45 -5.23 -1.04 0.32
N GLN A 46 -5.65 -0.30 1.35
CA GLN A 46 -6.82 0.59 1.27
C GLN A 46 -6.67 1.68 0.20
N MET A 47 -5.47 2.25 0.05
CA MET A 47 -5.19 3.25 -0.98
C MET A 47 -5.36 2.66 -2.38
N HIS A 48 -4.81 1.46 -2.63
CA HIS A 48 -4.97 0.76 -3.90
C HIS A 48 -6.43 0.36 -4.19
N ILE A 49 -7.20 -0.04 -3.17
CA ILE A 49 -8.64 -0.29 -3.29
C ILE A 49 -9.37 1.00 -3.70
N LYS A 50 -9.08 2.14 -3.05
CA LYS A 50 -9.69 3.44 -3.39
C LYS A 50 -9.36 3.86 -4.83
N LEU A 51 -8.12 3.68 -5.27
CA LEU A 51 -7.74 3.96 -6.65
C LEU A 51 -8.46 3.04 -7.64
N ALA A 52 -8.57 1.75 -7.35
CA ALA A 52 -9.31 0.81 -8.19
C ALA A 52 -10.79 1.24 -8.33
N LYS A 53 -11.45 1.62 -7.22
CA LYS A 53 -12.82 2.17 -7.25
C LYS A 53 -12.91 3.46 -8.06
N LYS A 54 -11.95 4.39 -7.91
CA LYS A 54 -11.90 5.64 -8.69
C LYS A 54 -11.81 5.35 -10.19
N TYR A 55 -10.93 4.43 -10.60
CA TYR A 55 -10.79 4.07 -12.01
C TYR A 55 -12.00 3.31 -12.56
N LEU A 56 -12.69 2.51 -11.74
CA LEU A 56 -13.98 1.94 -12.11
C LEU A 56 -15.02 3.01 -12.40
N ARG A 57 -15.14 4.05 -11.56
CA ARG A 57 -16.07 5.18 -11.78
C ARG A 57 -15.78 5.92 -13.09
N ILE A 58 -14.50 6.06 -13.44
CA ILE A 58 -14.05 6.70 -14.69
C ILE A 58 -14.26 5.77 -15.91
N GLY A 59 -14.58 4.49 -15.70
CA GLY A 59 -14.71 3.49 -16.77
C GLY A 59 -13.38 2.92 -17.28
N ASN A 60 -12.27 3.24 -16.60
CA ASN A 60 -10.94 2.72 -16.94
C ASN A 60 -10.68 1.38 -16.26
N LEU A 61 -11.28 0.32 -16.82
CA LEU A 61 -11.15 -1.05 -16.32
C LEU A 61 -9.69 -1.57 -16.30
N PRO A 62 -8.83 -1.30 -17.31
CA PRO A 62 -7.43 -1.74 -17.27
C PRO A 62 -6.66 -1.20 -16.06
N LYS A 63 -6.76 0.11 -15.78
CA LYS A 63 -6.09 0.72 -14.62
C LYS A 63 -6.68 0.23 -13.29
N ALA A 64 -8.01 0.03 -13.24
CA ALA A 64 -8.64 -0.55 -12.05
C ALA A 64 -8.06 -1.93 -11.72
N LYS A 65 -7.82 -2.77 -12.75
CA LYS A 65 -7.22 -4.10 -12.60
C LYS A 65 -5.80 -4.05 -12.05
N GLU A 66 -4.98 -3.10 -12.49
CA GLU A 66 -3.61 -2.95 -11.99
C GLU A 66 -3.59 -2.62 -10.50
N HIS A 67 -4.38 -1.63 -10.07
CA HIS A 67 -4.43 -1.24 -8.67
C HIS A 67 -4.98 -2.35 -7.77
N ILE A 68 -6.04 -3.04 -8.19
CA ILE A 68 -6.61 -4.12 -7.37
C ILE A 68 -5.68 -5.33 -7.26
N LYS A 69 -4.88 -5.62 -8.29
CA LYS A 69 -3.87 -6.68 -8.26
C LYS A 69 -2.81 -6.42 -7.20
N VAL A 70 -2.41 -5.17 -7.00
CA VAL A 70 -1.47 -4.80 -5.92
C VAL A 70 -2.12 -4.97 -4.55
N ALA A 71 -3.37 -4.53 -4.38
CA ALA A 71 -4.08 -4.69 -3.10
C ALA A 71 -4.20 -6.16 -2.68
N VAL A 72 -4.63 -7.05 -3.58
CA VAL A 72 -4.75 -8.50 -3.31
C VAL A 72 -3.39 -9.17 -3.08
N ARG A 73 -2.32 -8.66 -3.72
CA ARG A 73 -0.96 -9.19 -3.50
C ARG A 73 -0.46 -8.85 -2.10
N LEU A 74 -0.75 -7.65 -1.62
CA LEU A 74 -0.36 -7.18 -0.30
C LEU A 74 -1.21 -7.82 0.80
N ASP A 75 -2.52 -7.93 0.60
CA ASP A 75 -3.42 -8.59 1.54
C ASP A 75 -4.30 -9.60 0.81
N LYS A 76 -3.92 -10.87 0.92
CA LYS A 76 -4.61 -12.01 0.29
C LYS A 76 -5.94 -12.35 0.96
N ASN A 77 -6.16 -11.90 2.20
CA ASN A 77 -7.35 -12.21 2.99
C ASN A 77 -8.35 -11.06 3.00
N ASN A 78 -8.06 -9.95 2.32
CA ASN A 78 -8.96 -8.83 2.22
C ASN A 78 -10.18 -9.17 1.34
N ILE A 79 -11.32 -9.40 2.00
CA ILE A 79 -12.59 -9.76 1.34
C ILE A 79 -13.00 -8.69 0.32
N GLU A 80 -12.87 -7.41 0.66
CA GLU A 80 -13.22 -6.29 -0.23
C GLU A 80 -12.35 -6.30 -1.49
N ALA A 81 -11.04 -6.49 -1.35
CA ALA A 81 -10.13 -6.52 -2.49
C ALA A 81 -10.42 -7.71 -3.42
N ILE A 82 -10.74 -8.87 -2.85
CA ILE A 82 -11.10 -10.09 -3.60
C ILE A 82 -12.41 -9.88 -4.37
N GLN A 83 -13.44 -9.36 -3.72
CA GLN A 83 -14.73 -9.07 -4.35
C GLN A 83 -14.58 -8.06 -5.49
N LEU A 84 -13.85 -6.96 -5.23
CA LEU A 84 -13.61 -5.92 -6.21
C LEU A 84 -12.79 -6.44 -7.40
N LYS A 85 -11.81 -7.32 -7.16
CA LYS A 85 -11.05 -7.98 -8.23
C LYS A 85 -11.96 -8.82 -9.12
N LYS A 86 -12.83 -9.66 -8.52
CA LYS A 86 -13.78 -10.48 -9.27
C LYS A 86 -14.68 -9.60 -10.14
N TYR A 87 -15.25 -8.54 -9.55
CA TYR A 87 -16.06 -7.57 -10.29
C TYR A 87 -15.33 -6.94 -11.48
N ILE A 88 -14.07 -6.50 -11.29
CA ILE A 88 -13.26 -5.90 -12.37
C ILE A 88 -12.97 -6.91 -13.48
N ASP A 89 -12.66 -8.16 -13.13
CA ASP A 89 -12.40 -9.22 -14.09
C ASP A 89 -13.67 -9.56 -14.90
N ASP A 90 -14.83 -9.66 -14.24
CA ASP A 90 -16.12 -9.89 -14.90
C ASP A 90 -16.50 -8.72 -15.82
N ALA A 91 -16.29 -7.48 -15.37
CA ALA A 91 -16.53 -6.28 -16.18
C ALA A 91 -15.65 -6.23 -17.43
N LEU A 92 -14.38 -6.66 -17.33
CA LEU A 92 -13.48 -6.76 -18.48
C LEU A 92 -13.91 -7.85 -19.46
N ILE A 93 -14.31 -9.01 -18.96
CA ILE A 93 -14.82 -10.10 -19.80
C ILE A 93 -16.08 -9.63 -20.55
N ASN A 94 -17.03 -9.02 -19.84
CA ASN A 94 -18.26 -8.50 -20.44
C ASN A 94 -17.97 -7.41 -21.48
N ARG A 95 -17.05 -6.49 -21.21
CA ARG A 95 -16.63 -5.48 -22.20
C ARG A 95 -16.07 -6.12 -23.47
N ASN A 96 -15.18 -7.10 -23.32
CA ASN A 96 -14.59 -7.80 -24.46
C ASN A 96 -15.66 -8.58 -25.25
N ARG A 97 -16.63 -9.18 -24.55
CA ARG A 97 -17.76 -9.91 -25.17
C ARG A 97 -18.71 -8.99 -25.93
N GLN A 98 -19.02 -7.82 -25.37
CA GLN A 98 -19.83 -6.81 -26.05
C GLN A 98 -19.15 -6.32 -27.33
N GLN A 99 -17.82 -6.18 -27.32
CA GLN A 99 -17.07 -5.81 -28.52
C GLN A 99 -17.15 -6.85 -29.65
N ILE A 100 -17.38 -8.12 -29.32
CA ILE A 100 -17.54 -9.22 -30.28
C ILE A 100 -19.03 -9.61 -30.51
N GLY A 101 -19.97 -8.83 -29.96
CA GLY A 101 -21.41 -9.06 -30.14
C GLY A 101 -22.01 -10.21 -29.33
N LEU A 102 -21.29 -10.73 -28.32
CA LEU A 102 -21.79 -11.78 -27.44
C LEU A 102 -22.53 -11.21 -26.22
N PRO A 103 -23.58 -11.89 -25.72
CA PRO A 103 -24.26 -11.50 -24.49
C PRO A 103 -23.33 -11.60 -23.27
N PRO A 104 -23.51 -10.75 -22.24
CA PRO A 104 -22.71 -10.77 -21.03
C PRO A 104 -22.87 -12.10 -20.27
N LEU A 105 -21.80 -12.59 -19.63
CA LEU A 105 -21.82 -13.86 -18.89
C LEU A 105 -22.47 -13.71 -17.51
N THR A 106 -22.35 -12.53 -16.92
CA THR A 106 -22.80 -12.24 -15.57
C THR A 106 -23.46 -10.88 -15.58
N ALA A 107 -24.70 -10.78 -15.08
CA ALA A 107 -25.28 -9.50 -14.74
C ALA A 107 -24.41 -8.84 -13.64
N PRO A 108 -24.30 -7.51 -13.55
CA PRO A 108 -23.59 -6.88 -12.45
C PRO A 108 -24.34 -7.18 -11.13
N GLU A 109 -23.97 -8.28 -10.46
CA GLU A 109 -24.60 -8.77 -9.22
C GLU A 109 -24.28 -7.88 -8.01
N MET A 110 -23.45 -6.86 -8.17
CA MET A 110 -23.17 -5.87 -7.15
C MET A 110 -23.59 -4.50 -7.67
N PRO A 111 -24.49 -3.78 -6.96
CA PRO A 111 -24.52 -2.34 -7.08
C PRO A 111 -23.08 -1.87 -6.93
N VAL A 112 -22.61 -0.99 -7.81
CA VAL A 112 -21.34 -0.26 -7.63
C VAL A 112 -21.28 0.08 -6.15
N PRO A 113 -20.27 -0.39 -5.37
CA PRO A 113 -20.35 -0.30 -3.92
C PRO A 113 -20.66 1.15 -3.58
N ALA A 114 -21.87 1.36 -3.05
CA ALA A 114 -22.38 2.66 -2.66
C ALA A 114 -21.52 3.08 -1.48
N VAL A 115 -20.40 3.74 -1.78
CA VAL A 115 -19.61 4.42 -0.77
C VAL A 115 -20.33 5.74 -0.59
N GLU A 116 -21.01 5.87 0.55
CA GLU A 116 -21.66 7.09 1.01
C GLU A 116 -20.88 8.32 0.55
N GLU A 117 -21.56 9.17 -0.21
CA GLU A 117 -21.18 10.55 -0.37
C GLU A 117 -21.31 11.20 1.02
N VAL A 118 -20.20 11.23 1.75
CA VAL A 118 -20.12 12.11 2.92
C VAL A 118 -19.97 13.53 2.37
N PRO A 119 -20.87 14.47 2.76
CA PRO A 119 -20.94 15.83 2.20
C PRO A 119 -19.68 16.66 2.42
#